data_AF-A0A0M9WT22-F1
#
_entry.id   AF-A0A0M9WT22-F1
#
_cell.length_a   1.000
_cell.length_b   1.000
_cell.length_c   1.000
_cell.angle_alpha   90.00
_cell.angle_beta   90.00
_cell.angle_gamma   90.00
#
_symmetry.space_group_name_H-M   'P 1'
#
loop_
_entity.id
_entity.type
_entity.pdbx_description
1 polymer ?
#
loop_
_entity_poly.entity_id
_entity_poly.type
_entity_poly.pdbx_seq_one_letter_code
_entity_poly.pdbx_strand_id
1 'polypeptide(L)'
;MFSSREGVNKPISRSTAYKILNKAASDVGLEENIGTHTLRKTFGYHFYKQTKDVALLQEILNHSSPKITLRYIGINQDQMDKAMKDFRI
;
A
#
# COMPACT_ATOMS: atom_id res chain seq x y z
N MET A 1 6.50 7.82 18.70
CA MET A 1 7.55 7.57 17.70
C MET A 1 8.25 6.26 18.10
N PHE A 2 8.55 5.35 17.16
CA PHE A 2 9.17 4.06 17.50
C PHE A 2 10.69 4.19 17.69
N SER A 3 11.18 3.75 18.84
CA SER A 3 12.59 3.89 19.23
C SER A 3 13.48 2.81 18.59
N SER A 4 14.66 3.24 18.14
CA SER A 4 15.74 2.39 17.67
C SER A 4 16.42 1.66 18.83
N ARG A 5 17.02 0.50 18.53
CA ARG A 5 17.94 -0.20 19.43
C ARG A 5 19.33 0.44 19.43
N GLU A 6 19.64 1.22 18.41
CA GLU A 6 20.90 1.96 18.29
C GLU A 6 20.71 3.43 18.66
N GLY A 7 21.56 3.92 19.57
CA GLY A 7 21.55 5.29 20.06
C GLY A 7 20.50 5.56 21.13
N VAL A 8 20.75 6.57 21.97
CA VAL A 8 19.83 6.99 23.02
C VAL A 8 18.70 7.81 22.41
N ASN A 9 17.45 7.37 22.61
CA ASN A 9 16.22 8.09 22.21
C ASN A 9 16.16 8.46 20.71
N LYS A 10 16.73 7.63 19.83
CA LYS A 10 16.67 7.83 18.37
C LYS A 10 15.50 7.05 17.75
N PRO A 11 14.83 7.55 16.71
CA PRO A 11 13.82 6.79 15.99
C PRO A 11 14.43 5.70 15.11
N ILE A 12 13.63 4.68 14.76
CA ILE A 12 14.00 3.73 13.72
C ILE A 12 14.17 4.41 12.37
N SER A 13 15.14 3.95 11.58
CA SER A 13 15.29 4.38 10.20
C SER A 13 14.23 3.75 9.30
N ARG A 14 14.00 4.35 8.11
CA ARG A 14 13.13 3.76 7.07
C ARG A 14 13.60 2.37 6.65
N SER A 15 14.92 2.16 6.56
CA SER A 15 15.51 0.86 6.22
C SER A 15 15.26 -0.19 7.31
N THR A 16 15.27 0.21 8.58
CA THR A 16 14.93 -0.67 9.70
C THR A 16 13.46 -1.09 9.63
N ALA A 17 12.55 -0.14 9.40
CA ALA A 17 11.14 -0.46 9.21
C ALA A 17 10.91 -1.42 8.03
N TYR A 18 11.59 -1.20 6.90
CA TYR A 18 11.54 -2.11 5.75
C TYR A 18 12.02 -3.52 6.10
N LYS A 19 13.16 -3.65 6.79
CA LYS A 19 13.71 -4.95 7.21
C LYS A 19 12.76 -5.70 8.16
N ILE A 20 12.15 -4.99 9.11
CA ILE A 20 11.16 -5.56 10.04
C ILE A 20 9.97 -6.12 9.25
N LEU A 21 9.43 -5.36 8.32
CA LEU A 21 8.28 -5.78 7.52
C LEU A 21 8.59 -6.96 6.59
N ASN A 22 9.74 -6.94 5.91
CA ASN A 22 10.15 -8.06 5.05
C ASN A 22 10.39 -9.33 5.87
N LYS A 23 11.00 -9.20 7.06
CA LYS A 23 11.16 -10.34 7.94
C LYS A 23 9.79 -10.93 8.33
N ALA A 24 8.86 -10.09 8.75
CA ALA A 24 7.52 -10.54 9.10
C ALA A 24 6.79 -11.21 7.92
N ALA A 25 6.97 -10.70 6.70
CA ALA A 25 6.44 -11.30 5.48
C ALA A 25 7.06 -12.69 5.20
N SER A 26 8.39 -12.81 5.31
CA SER A 26 9.09 -14.08 5.15
C SER A 26 8.67 -15.10 6.22
N ASP A 27 8.48 -14.67 7.46
CA ASP A 27 8.06 -15.53 8.57
C ASP A 27 6.65 -16.13 8.35
N VAL A 28 5.83 -15.54 7.47
CA VAL A 28 4.51 -16.05 7.07
C VAL A 28 4.47 -16.64 5.65
N GLY A 29 5.64 -16.85 5.03
CA GLY A 29 5.75 -17.49 3.71
C GLY A 29 5.44 -16.59 2.51
N LEU A 30 5.45 -15.26 2.67
CA LEU A 30 5.40 -14.34 1.54
C LEU A 30 6.81 -14.15 0.98
N GLU A 31 6.96 -14.45 -0.31
CA GLU A 31 8.26 -14.39 -1.02
C GLU A 31 8.52 -13.00 -1.65
N GLU A 32 7.48 -12.17 -1.74
CA GLU A 32 7.59 -10.82 -2.28
C GLU A 32 8.18 -9.83 -1.28
N ASN A 33 8.75 -8.74 -1.82
CA ASN A 33 9.24 -7.63 -1.00
C ASN A 33 8.07 -6.83 -0.41
N ILE A 34 7.79 -7.02 0.89
CA ILE A 34 6.74 -6.29 1.59
C ILE A 34 7.33 -5.12 2.37
N GLY A 35 6.94 -3.90 1.97
CA GLY A 35 7.35 -2.66 2.64
C GLY A 35 6.18 -1.78 3.07
N THR A 36 6.51 -0.62 3.64
CA THR A 36 5.52 0.36 4.12
C THR A 36 4.57 0.83 3.02
N HIS A 37 5.08 1.02 1.80
CA HIS A 37 4.23 1.40 0.66
C HIS A 37 3.32 0.25 0.21
N THR A 38 3.77 -1.01 0.28
CA THR A 38 2.92 -2.17 -0.03
C THR A 38 1.72 -2.19 0.92
N LEU A 39 1.97 -2.09 2.22
CA LEU A 39 0.90 -2.05 3.23
C LEU A 39 -0.07 -0.88 3.01
N ARG A 40 0.44 0.32 2.71
CA ARG A 40 -0.39 1.50 2.44
C ARG A 40 -1.26 1.30 1.19
N LYS A 41 -0.75 0.69 0.13
CA LYS A 41 -1.53 0.33 -1.06
C LYS A 41 -2.60 -0.70 -0.74
N THR A 42 -2.24 -1.75 0.00
CA THR A 42 -3.19 -2.81 0.42
C THR A 42 -4.35 -2.23 1.23
N PHE A 43 -4.06 -1.38 2.22
CA PHE A 43 -5.10 -0.64 2.95
C PHE A 43 -6.00 0.15 1.99
N GLY A 44 -5.42 0.99 1.13
CA GLY A 44 -6.21 1.82 0.22
C GLY A 44 -7.03 1.01 -0.78
N TYR A 45 -6.49 -0.11 -1.26
CA TYR A 45 -7.21 -1.04 -2.13
C TYR A 45 -8.45 -1.58 -1.43
N HIS A 46 -8.30 -2.19 -0.25
CA HIS A 46 -9.44 -2.77 0.47
C HIS A 46 -10.44 -1.72 0.93
N PHE A 47 -9.97 -0.56 1.41
CA PHE A 47 -10.84 0.55 1.76
C PHE A 47 -11.72 0.95 0.57
N TYR A 48 -11.11 1.23 -0.59
CA TYR A 48 -11.88 1.63 -1.77
C TYR A 48 -12.80 0.51 -2.28
N LYS A 49 -12.38 -0.76 -2.18
CA LYS A 49 -13.24 -1.88 -2.57
C LYS A 49 -14.51 -1.97 -1.72
N GLN A 50 -14.42 -1.64 -0.43
CA GLN A 50 -15.54 -1.65 0.51
C GLN A 50 -16.41 -0.39 0.42
N THR A 51 -15.80 0.79 0.39
CA THR A 51 -16.54 2.07 0.50
C THR A 51 -16.88 2.70 -0.83
N LYS A 52 -16.08 2.43 -1.88
CA LYS A 52 -16.09 3.15 -3.16
C LYS A 52 -15.87 4.66 -3.05
N ASP A 53 -15.42 5.14 -1.89
CA ASP A 53 -15.18 6.55 -1.63
C ASP A 53 -13.71 6.93 -1.88
N VAL A 54 -13.43 7.38 -3.09
CA VAL A 54 -12.08 7.82 -3.48
C VAL A 54 -11.72 9.20 -2.90
N ALA A 55 -12.71 10.04 -2.62
CA ALA A 55 -12.47 11.39 -2.10
C ALA A 55 -11.97 11.31 -0.66
N LEU A 56 -12.68 10.54 0.18
CA LEU A 56 -12.23 10.27 1.55
C LEU A 56 -10.90 9.53 1.57
N LEU A 57 -10.71 8.53 0.69
CA LEU A 57 -9.44 7.82 0.63
C LEU A 57 -8.29 8.73 0.19
N GLN A 58 -8.52 9.68 -0.71
CA GLN A 58 -7.52 10.68 -1.09
C GLN A 58 -7.10 11.53 0.11
N GLU A 59 -8.05 11.97 0.93
CA GLU A 59 -7.76 12.74 2.15
C GLU A 59 -6.95 11.92 3.15
N ILE A 60 -7.38 10.68 3.43
CA ILE A 60 -6.66 9.74 4.29
C ILE A 60 -5.23 9.49 3.78
N LEU A 61 -5.09 9.34 2.46
CA LEU A 61 -3.79 9.09 1.84
C LEU A 61 -2.98 10.36 1.55
N ASN A 62 -3.55 11.54 1.80
CA ASN A 62 -2.95 12.84 1.51
C ASN A 62 -2.40 12.93 0.07
N HIS A 63 -3.18 12.50 -0.91
CA HIS A 63 -2.83 12.63 -2.33
C HIS A 63 -3.45 13.88 -2.94
N SER A 64 -2.83 14.43 -3.98
CA SER A 64 -3.30 15.66 -4.62
C SER A 64 -4.49 15.47 -5.58
N SER A 65 -4.88 14.23 -5.90
CA SER A 65 -6.08 13.97 -6.71
C SER A 65 -6.61 12.54 -6.56
N PRO A 66 -7.89 12.29 -6.90
CA PRO A 66 -8.47 10.96 -6.83
C PRO A 66 -7.81 10.00 -7.82
N LYS A 67 -7.43 10.54 -8.99
CA LYS A 67 -6.71 9.80 -10.04
C LYS A 67 -5.38 9.23 -9.54
N ILE A 68 -4.63 10.00 -8.75
CA ILE A 68 -3.38 9.53 -8.13
C ILE A 68 -3.68 8.42 -7.13
N THR A 69 -4.72 8.57 -6.32
CA THR A 69 -5.17 7.54 -5.38
C THR A 69 -5.52 6.23 -6.09
N LEU A 70 -6.40 6.25 -7.09
CA LEU A 70 -6.82 5.05 -7.82
C LEU A 70 -5.66 4.35 -8.54
N ARG A 71 -4.74 5.12 -9.12
CA ARG A 71 -3.51 4.58 -9.72
C ARG A 71 -2.60 3.97 -8.66
N TYR A 72 -2.42 4.65 -7.53
CA TYR A 72 -1.53 4.22 -6.45
C TYR A 72 -1.96 2.85 -5.87
N ILE A 73 -3.26 2.65 -5.69
CA ILE A 73 -3.84 1.41 -5.14
C ILE A 73 -4.11 0.33 -6.19
N GLY A 74 -3.83 0.57 -7.48
CA GLY A 74 -3.95 -0.43 -8.55
C GLY A 74 -5.36 -0.62 -9.15
N ILE A 75 -6.38 0.11 -8.69
CA ILE A 75 -7.77 -0.05 -9.18
C ILE A 75 -7.91 0.19 -10.67
N ASN A 76 -7.20 1.18 -11.22
CA ASN A 76 -7.28 1.48 -12.65
C ASN A 76 -6.77 0.29 -13.49
N GLN A 77 -5.71 -0.39 -13.05
CA GLN A 77 -5.17 -1.55 -13.75
C GLN A 77 -6.16 -2.72 -13.69
N ASP A 78 -6.68 -3.04 -12.51
CA ASP A 78 -7.71 -4.08 -12.32
C ASP A 78 -8.93 -3.86 -13.23
N GLN A 79 -9.38 -2.61 -13.36
CA GLN A 79 -10.53 -2.26 -14.21
C GLN A 79 -10.23 -2.43 -15.70
N MET A 80 -9.03 -2.01 -16.14
CA MET A 80 -8.58 -2.20 -17.53
C MET A 80 -8.44 -3.68 -17.88
N ASP A 81 -7.80 -4.47 -17.01
CA ASP A 81 -7.60 -5.90 -17.21
C ASP A 81 -8.94 -6.63 -17.29
N LYS A 82 -9.90 -6.26 -16.43
CA LYS A 82 -11.26 -6.80 -16.48
C LYS A 82 -11.96 -6.43 -17.80
N ALA A 83 -11.93 -5.16 -18.20
CA ALA A 83 -12.57 -4.71 -19.43
C ALA A 83 -12.00 -5.43 -20.67
N MET A 84 -10.67 -5.63 -20.71
CA MET A 84 -10.01 -6.35 -21.79
C MET A 84 -10.40 -7.84 -21.82
N LYS A 85 -10.53 -8.47 -20.65
CA LYS A 85 -10.99 -9.87 -20.54
C LYS A 85 -12.44 -10.06 -20.97
N ASP A 86 -13.30 -9.11 -20.64
CA ASP A 86 -14.73 -9.16 -20.96
C ASP A 86 -15.01 -8.79 -22.43
N PHE A 87 -14.07 -8.10 -23.09
CA PHE A 87 -14.16 -7.75 -24.50
C PHE A 87 -13.98 -8.99 -25.40
N ARG A 88 -15.08 -9.52 -25.92
CA ARG A 88 -15.11 -10.62 -26.90
C ARG A 88 -15.59 -10.07 -28.26
N ILE A 89 -14.79 -10.28 -29.30
CA ILE A 89 -15.16 -10.14 -30.71
C ILE A 89 -15.02 -11.53 -31.35
#